data_AF-A0AAI8C8L3-F1
#
_entry.id   AF-A0AAI8C8L3-F1
#
_cell.length_a   1.000
_cell.length_b   1.000
_cell.length_c   1.000
_cell.angle_alpha   90.00
_cell.angle_beta   90.00
_cell.angle_gamma   90.00
#
_symmetry.space_group_name_H-M   'P 1'
#
loop_
_entity.id
_entity.type
_entity.pdbx_description
1 polymer ?
#
loop_
_entity_poly.entity_id
_entity_poly.type
_entity_poly.pdbx_seq_one_letter_code
_entity_poly.pdbx_strand_id
1 'polypeptide(L)'
;MGFVKSVYFTICIFLVLFVFRVPIFFNSSILAFVLLLPVSLSSYGQFRINIKRLFVEDNKLIRLIAILFLIIIFSFLLPVFHGTYDFSILVPLVNQLVNILIVILFVVLSYSKGNYYEVLDLVSYGFVLQSIIMFMSLLSPSIYNLVQLTQDQGAIELSISQYGGYRNLGIGSSQFFYMNAAFGLMVIIQMFLYVSLRKTKYLFMFIITLFGLFVTGRSALLGVFFAFVIFFYDLFQRNKMGFIFKLPLYLFICLLLLLVFYNYLPDFLRNWVFEAFINYEKSGKLSSSSSDKLLNEMFFMPNPFTVIFGDGLYQNPLGEGYYGKTDSGYMRMILFYGIGGVIMYFLYFKNIMKYLYSNLKEVEIYKIHNLKLLIALISLYVIILHVKGEIMGFLISVQIILFIWLICTVLFNKELKVKV
;
A
#
# COMPACT_ATOMS: atom_id res chain seq x y z
N MET A 1 -1.27 -25.06 -2.16
CA MET A 1 -0.15 -25.14 -1.19
C MET A 1 -0.64 -25.82 0.09
N GLY A 2 0.18 -26.66 0.74
CA GLY A 2 -0.18 -27.25 2.04
C GLY A 2 -0.23 -26.21 3.16
N PHE A 3 -0.98 -26.46 4.24
CA PHE A 3 -1.23 -25.51 5.33
C PHE A 3 0.07 -24.94 5.94
N VAL A 4 1.02 -25.81 6.32
CA VAL A 4 2.31 -25.41 6.93
C VAL A 4 3.08 -24.45 6.00
N LYS A 5 3.14 -24.77 4.71
CA LYS A 5 3.82 -23.94 3.71
C LYS A 5 3.09 -22.59 3.56
N SER A 6 1.76 -22.57 3.59
CA SER A 6 0.96 -21.33 3.55
C SER A 6 1.22 -20.43 4.76
N VAL A 7 1.25 -20.99 5.98
CA VAL A 7 1.56 -20.22 7.19
C VAL A 7 2.96 -19.63 7.12
N TYR A 8 3.94 -20.44 6.73
CA TYR A 8 5.33 -20.00 6.58
C TYR A 8 5.48 -18.84 5.60
N PHE A 9 4.88 -18.93 4.40
CA PHE A 9 4.94 -17.81 3.43
C PHE A 9 4.14 -16.61 3.88
N THR A 10 3.03 -16.80 4.62
CA THR A 10 2.27 -15.70 5.23
C THR A 10 3.13 -14.91 6.22
N ILE A 11 3.93 -15.60 7.04
CA ILE A 11 4.88 -14.96 7.96
C ILE A 11 5.96 -14.19 7.17
N CYS A 12 6.55 -14.80 6.14
CA CYS A 12 7.56 -14.14 5.33
C CYS A 12 7.03 -12.85 4.67
N ILE A 13 5.83 -12.89 4.10
CA ILE A 13 5.25 -11.69 3.47
C ILE A 13 4.81 -10.65 4.50
N PHE A 14 4.34 -11.08 5.67
CA PHE A 14 4.03 -10.17 6.77
C PHE A 14 5.26 -9.36 7.19
N LEU A 15 6.41 -10.01 7.35
CA LEU A 15 7.68 -9.36 7.71
C LEU A 15 8.18 -8.36 6.66
N VAL A 16 7.84 -8.58 5.38
CA VAL A 16 8.18 -7.69 4.25
C VAL A 16 7.20 -6.51 4.14
N LEU A 17 5.90 -6.75 4.35
CA LEU A 17 4.86 -5.70 4.26
C LEU A 17 4.89 -4.74 5.44
N PHE A 18 5.10 -5.27 6.65
CA PHE A 18 5.10 -4.51 7.90
C PHE A 18 6.51 -4.47 8.46
N VAL A 19 7.37 -3.65 7.85
CA VAL A 19 8.79 -3.60 8.21
C VAL A 19 8.97 -3.05 9.62
N PHE A 20 9.67 -3.76 10.49
CA PHE A 20 10.08 -3.28 11.82
C PHE A 20 11.55 -3.61 12.11
N ARG A 21 12.13 -2.93 13.10
CA ARG A 21 13.53 -3.14 13.49
C ARG A 21 13.71 -4.49 14.17
N VAL A 22 14.75 -5.22 13.76
CA VAL A 22 15.14 -6.50 14.39
C VAL A 22 16.59 -6.40 14.86
N PRO A 23 16.90 -6.63 16.16
CA PRO A 23 18.23 -6.38 16.75
C PRO A 23 19.45 -7.07 16.09
N ILE A 24 19.24 -8.02 15.17
CA ILE A 24 20.31 -8.74 14.45
C ILE A 24 20.24 -8.49 12.94
N PHE A 25 19.04 -8.50 12.36
CA PHE A 25 18.83 -8.44 10.91
C PHE A 25 18.62 -7.02 10.38
N PHE A 26 18.83 -5.99 11.20
CA PHE A 26 18.47 -4.58 10.99
C PHE A 26 16.97 -4.35 10.86
N ASN A 27 16.30 -5.02 9.91
CA ASN A 27 14.87 -4.96 9.72
C ASN A 27 14.26 -6.33 9.39
N SER A 28 12.94 -6.44 9.58
CA SER A 28 12.19 -7.69 9.37
C SER A 28 12.18 -8.18 7.92
N SER A 29 12.33 -7.29 6.93
CA SER A 29 12.39 -7.69 5.52
C SER A 29 13.65 -8.52 5.22
N ILE A 30 14.79 -8.17 5.81
CA ILE A 30 16.04 -8.94 5.71
C ILE A 30 15.89 -10.29 6.43
N LEU A 31 15.21 -10.33 7.58
CA LEU A 31 14.87 -11.60 8.23
C LEU A 31 14.02 -12.48 7.29
N ALA A 32 13.03 -11.91 6.60
CA ALA A 32 12.25 -12.66 5.61
C ALA A 32 13.11 -13.20 4.48
N PHE A 33 14.07 -12.42 3.97
CA PHE A 33 15.04 -12.89 2.98
C PHE A 33 15.83 -14.10 3.49
N VAL A 34 16.37 -14.04 4.70
CA VAL A 34 17.11 -15.15 5.32
C VAL A 34 16.23 -16.39 5.46
N LEU A 35 14.98 -16.21 5.90
CA LEU A 35 14.03 -17.32 6.01
C LEU A 35 13.79 -17.98 4.65
N LEU A 36 13.68 -17.22 3.56
CA LEU A 36 13.41 -17.74 2.21
C LEU A 36 14.57 -18.54 1.59
N LEU A 37 15.82 -18.35 2.05
CA LEU A 37 17.01 -18.99 1.47
C LEU A 37 16.96 -20.54 1.50
N PRO A 38 16.68 -21.22 2.63
CA PRO A 38 16.51 -22.68 2.65
C PRO A 38 15.45 -23.21 1.67
N VAL A 39 14.38 -22.45 1.46
CA VAL A 39 13.31 -22.84 0.52
C VAL A 39 13.77 -22.74 -0.92
N SER A 40 14.63 -21.76 -1.23
CA SER A 40 15.23 -21.62 -2.56
C SER A 40 16.12 -22.79 -2.95
N LEU A 41 16.85 -23.35 -1.99
CA LEU A 41 17.70 -24.53 -2.20
C LEU A 41 16.87 -25.80 -2.40
N SER A 42 15.87 -26.03 -1.53
CA SER A 42 15.00 -27.21 -1.64
C SER A 42 14.08 -27.19 -2.86
N SER A 43 13.74 -26.01 -3.38
CA SER A 43 12.86 -25.82 -4.55
C SER A 43 13.62 -25.34 -5.80
N TYR A 44 14.92 -25.64 -5.91
CA TYR A 44 15.81 -25.05 -6.92
C TYR A 44 15.32 -25.19 -8.37
N GLY A 45 14.75 -26.35 -8.73
CA GLY A 45 14.22 -26.58 -10.08
C GLY A 45 13.08 -25.62 -10.44
N GLN A 46 12.10 -25.46 -9.54
CA GLN A 46 10.97 -24.53 -9.74
C GLN A 46 11.44 -23.07 -9.69
N PHE A 47 12.37 -22.74 -8.78
CA PHE A 47 13.01 -21.43 -8.68
C PHE A 47 13.65 -21.03 -10.01
N ARG A 48 14.48 -21.90 -10.61
CA ARG A 48 15.16 -21.64 -11.89
C ARG A 48 14.19 -21.39 -13.04
N ILE A 49 13.11 -22.18 -13.13
CA ILE A 49 12.08 -22.02 -14.17
C ILE A 49 11.39 -20.67 -14.04
N ASN A 50 10.95 -20.31 -12.82
CA ASN A 50 10.25 -19.06 -12.57
C ASN A 50 11.16 -17.84 -12.79
N ILE A 51 12.43 -17.89 -12.38
CA ILE A 51 13.41 -16.82 -12.66
C ILE A 51 13.62 -16.64 -14.16
N LYS A 52 13.77 -17.73 -14.94
CA LYS A 52 13.90 -17.66 -16.39
C LYS A 52 12.69 -16.97 -17.03
N ARG A 53 11.47 -17.32 -16.62
CA ARG A 53 10.23 -16.70 -17.10
C ARG A 53 10.16 -15.19 -16.82
N LEU A 54 10.69 -14.76 -15.68
CA LEU A 54 10.67 -13.35 -15.26
C LEU A 54 11.73 -12.49 -15.94
N PHE A 55 12.96 -12.99 -16.07
CA PHE A 55 14.10 -12.16 -16.50
C PHE A 55 14.57 -12.44 -17.92
N VAL A 56 14.40 -13.67 -18.42
CA VAL A 56 14.83 -14.01 -19.78
C VAL A 56 13.70 -13.84 -20.78
N GLU A 57 12.48 -14.22 -20.38
CA GLU A 57 11.33 -14.18 -21.28
C GLU A 57 10.57 -12.83 -21.21
N ASP A 58 10.85 -11.97 -20.22
CA ASP A 58 10.16 -10.71 -20.03
C ASP A 58 11.09 -9.50 -19.78
N ASN A 59 11.29 -8.71 -20.83
CA ASN A 59 12.13 -7.51 -20.77
C ASN A 59 11.46 -6.33 -20.05
N LYS A 60 10.14 -6.39 -19.78
CA LYS A 60 9.39 -5.26 -19.19
C LYS A 60 9.65 -5.14 -17.68
N LEU A 61 9.76 -6.25 -16.95
CA LEU A 61 10.12 -6.22 -15.53
C LEU A 61 11.52 -5.62 -15.34
N ILE A 62 12.50 -6.04 -16.15
CA ILE A 62 13.86 -5.48 -16.14
C ILE A 62 13.83 -3.97 -16.41
N ARG A 63 13.01 -3.53 -17.39
CA ARG A 63 12.85 -2.11 -17.68
C ARG A 63 12.32 -1.32 -16.47
N LEU A 64 11.38 -1.86 -15.70
CA LEU A 64 10.87 -1.20 -14.50
C LEU A 64 11.96 -1.07 -13.43
N ILE A 65 12.73 -2.14 -13.19
CA ILE A 65 13.86 -2.13 -12.24
C ILE A 65 14.95 -1.14 -12.71
N ALA A 66 15.23 -1.09 -14.01
CA ALA A 66 16.17 -0.13 -14.59
C ALA A 66 15.70 1.33 -14.42
N ILE A 67 14.40 1.62 -14.58
CA ILE A 67 13.87 2.97 -14.31
C ILE A 67 14.04 3.32 -12.83
N LEU A 68 13.76 2.40 -11.89
CA LEU A 68 13.99 2.64 -10.47
C LEU A 68 15.47 2.91 -10.17
N PHE A 69 16.38 2.16 -10.81
CA PHE A 69 17.81 2.39 -10.68
C PHE A 69 18.23 3.76 -11.23
N LEU A 70 17.65 4.20 -12.35
CA LEU A 70 17.86 5.55 -12.89
C LEU A 70 17.33 6.63 -11.95
N ILE A 71 16.18 6.41 -11.29
CA ILE A 71 15.66 7.31 -10.26
C ILE A 71 16.70 7.42 -9.14
N ILE A 72 17.21 6.31 -8.61
CA ILE A 72 18.23 6.31 -7.54
C ILE A 72 19.50 7.09 -7.95
N ILE A 73 20.00 6.87 -9.17
CA ILE A 73 21.15 7.62 -9.70
C ILE A 73 20.83 9.11 -9.75
N PHE A 74 19.66 9.48 -10.25
CA PHE A 74 19.25 10.87 -10.33
C PHE A 74 19.12 11.51 -8.95
N SER A 75 18.57 10.79 -7.96
CA SER A 75 18.48 11.21 -6.56
C SER A 75 19.85 11.42 -5.90
N PHE A 76 20.89 10.72 -6.37
CA PHE A 76 22.27 10.92 -5.91
C PHE A 76 22.93 12.12 -6.60
N LEU A 77 22.75 12.25 -7.91
CA LEU A 77 23.38 13.31 -8.69
C LEU A 77 22.82 14.71 -8.38
N LEU A 78 21.52 14.81 -8.11
CA LEU A 78 20.86 16.11 -7.96
C LEU A 78 21.37 16.93 -6.75
N PRO A 79 21.52 16.35 -5.54
CA PRO A 79 22.15 17.05 -4.42
C PRO A 79 23.62 17.41 -4.66
N VAL A 80 24.34 16.62 -5.47
CA VAL A 80 25.74 16.91 -5.85
C VAL A 80 25.79 18.12 -6.78
N PHE A 81 24.91 18.19 -7.78
CA PHE A 81 24.84 19.33 -8.71
C PHE A 81 24.43 20.64 -8.01
N HIS A 82 23.53 20.56 -7.03
CA HIS A 82 23.10 21.73 -6.25
C HIS A 82 24.04 22.08 -5.09
N GLY A 83 25.06 21.26 -4.81
CA GLY A 83 26.00 21.45 -3.71
C GLY A 83 25.36 21.30 -2.31
N THR A 84 24.19 20.68 -2.22
CA THR A 84 23.44 20.50 -0.96
C THR A 84 23.86 19.24 -0.21
N TYR A 85 24.30 18.20 -0.93
CA TYR A 85 24.75 16.91 -0.39
C TYR A 85 23.74 16.22 0.56
N ASP A 86 22.45 16.51 0.40
CA ASP A 86 21.39 15.82 1.14
C ASP A 86 21.04 14.48 0.48
N PHE A 87 21.58 13.40 1.04
CA PHE A 87 21.38 12.03 0.56
C PHE A 87 20.26 11.27 1.29
N SER A 88 19.49 11.93 2.15
CA SER A 88 18.49 11.29 3.00
C SER A 88 17.38 10.57 2.20
N ILE A 89 17.02 11.05 1.01
CA ILE A 89 16.06 10.40 0.11
C ILE A 89 16.57 9.06 -0.45
N LEU A 90 17.89 8.83 -0.49
CA LEU A 90 18.45 7.58 -1.02
C LEU A 90 18.14 6.39 -0.12
N VAL A 91 18.04 6.60 1.20
CA VAL A 91 17.75 5.54 2.16
C VAL A 91 16.42 4.83 1.84
N PRO A 92 15.27 5.52 1.73
CA PRO A 92 14.02 4.85 1.36
C PRO A 92 14.04 4.26 -0.07
N LEU A 93 14.73 4.88 -1.03
CA LEU A 93 14.80 4.37 -2.41
C LEU A 93 15.64 3.09 -2.55
N VAL A 94 16.79 3.02 -1.88
CA VAL A 94 17.61 1.80 -1.82
C VAL A 94 16.86 0.72 -1.07
N ASN A 95 16.20 1.06 0.04
CA ASN A 95 15.36 0.12 0.79
C ASN A 95 14.20 -0.42 -0.09
N GLN A 96 13.58 0.42 -0.90
CA GLN A 96 12.57 0.01 -1.88
C GLN A 96 13.13 -0.99 -2.89
N LEU A 97 14.32 -0.72 -3.46
CA LEU A 97 14.97 -1.64 -4.39
C LEU A 97 15.25 -3.01 -3.74
N VAL A 98 15.82 -3.02 -2.53
CA VAL A 98 16.09 -4.25 -1.77
C VAL A 98 14.78 -5.03 -1.53
N ASN A 99 13.72 -4.35 -1.09
CA ASN A 99 12.42 -5.00 -0.85
C ASN A 99 11.81 -5.57 -2.14
N ILE A 100 11.96 -4.91 -3.29
CA ILE A 100 11.50 -5.46 -4.59
C ILE A 100 12.24 -6.74 -4.93
N LEU A 101 13.56 -6.84 -4.65
CA LEU A 101 14.32 -8.07 -4.87
C LEU A 101 13.85 -9.20 -3.95
N ILE A 102 13.57 -8.90 -2.68
CA ILE A 102 13.02 -9.87 -1.71
C ILE A 102 11.63 -10.34 -2.15
N VAL A 103 10.80 -9.42 -2.66
CA VAL A 103 9.48 -9.75 -3.23
C VAL A 103 9.60 -10.66 -4.45
N ILE A 104 10.55 -10.42 -5.35
CA ILE A 104 10.80 -11.30 -6.50
C ILE A 104 11.14 -12.71 -6.00
N LEU A 105 12.06 -12.83 -5.03
CA LEU A 105 12.40 -14.12 -4.42
C LEU A 105 11.17 -14.79 -3.79
N PHE A 106 10.41 -14.04 -2.98
CA PHE A 106 9.18 -14.52 -2.34
C PHE A 106 8.20 -15.08 -3.36
N VAL A 107 7.83 -14.29 -4.38
CA VAL A 107 6.84 -14.70 -5.40
C VAL A 107 7.33 -15.91 -6.17
N VAL A 108 8.60 -15.95 -6.58
CA VAL A 108 9.20 -17.07 -7.31
C VAL A 108 9.09 -18.39 -6.54
N LEU A 109 9.23 -18.34 -5.20
CA LEU A 109 9.19 -19.52 -4.33
C LEU A 109 7.76 -19.89 -3.89
N SER A 110 6.89 -18.90 -3.69
CA SER A 110 5.52 -19.12 -3.24
C SER A 110 4.56 -19.47 -4.38
N TYR A 111 4.86 -19.03 -5.61
CA TYR A 111 4.00 -19.25 -6.77
C TYR A 111 3.83 -20.74 -7.08
N SER A 112 2.59 -21.22 -7.10
CA SER A 112 2.22 -22.54 -7.57
C SER A 112 1.66 -22.48 -8.99
N LYS A 113 2.01 -23.49 -9.79
CA LYS A 113 1.58 -23.60 -11.19
C LYS A 113 0.05 -23.52 -11.30
N GLY A 114 -0.42 -22.66 -12.20
CA GLY A 114 -1.84 -22.50 -12.52
C GLY A 114 -2.70 -21.78 -11.46
N ASN A 115 -2.14 -21.30 -10.35
CA ASN A 115 -2.92 -20.65 -9.29
C ASN A 115 -2.25 -19.37 -8.77
N TYR A 116 -2.26 -18.32 -9.59
CA TYR A 116 -1.61 -17.05 -9.23
C TYR A 116 -2.32 -16.30 -8.08
N TYR A 117 -3.61 -16.58 -7.81
CA TYR A 117 -4.32 -15.99 -6.68
C TYR A 117 -3.78 -16.45 -5.34
N GLU A 118 -3.12 -17.60 -5.28
CA GLU A 118 -2.56 -18.13 -4.03
C GLU A 118 -1.56 -17.17 -3.39
N VAL A 119 -0.78 -16.44 -4.20
CA VAL A 119 0.14 -15.44 -3.66
C VAL A 119 -0.60 -14.20 -3.16
N LEU A 120 -1.69 -13.81 -3.81
CA LEU A 120 -2.57 -12.74 -3.33
C LEU A 120 -3.35 -13.14 -2.06
N ASP A 121 -3.66 -14.43 -1.90
CA ASP A 121 -4.20 -14.98 -0.66
C ASP A 121 -3.19 -14.82 0.48
N LEU A 122 -1.91 -15.14 0.26
CA LEU A 122 -0.84 -14.96 1.26
C LEU A 122 -0.69 -13.50 1.70
N VAL A 123 -0.71 -12.55 0.75
CA VAL A 123 -0.72 -11.11 1.07
C VAL A 123 -1.97 -10.75 1.88
N SER A 124 -3.15 -11.23 1.47
CA SER A 124 -4.41 -10.99 2.18
C SER A 124 -4.37 -11.54 3.62
N TYR A 125 -3.81 -12.74 3.82
CA TYR A 125 -3.62 -13.31 5.15
C TYR A 125 -2.70 -12.46 6.02
N GLY A 126 -1.67 -11.85 5.45
CA GLY A 126 -0.80 -10.89 6.16
C GLY A 126 -1.57 -9.69 6.70
N PHE A 127 -2.45 -9.08 5.89
CA PHE A 127 -3.29 -7.97 6.34
C PHE A 127 -4.35 -8.40 7.37
N VAL A 128 -4.93 -9.58 7.21
CA VAL A 128 -5.86 -10.16 8.19
C VAL A 128 -5.16 -10.39 9.53
N LEU A 129 -3.95 -10.95 9.51
CA LEU A 129 -3.13 -11.17 10.70
C LEU A 129 -2.83 -9.83 11.40
N GLN A 130 -2.41 -8.82 10.65
CA GLN A 130 -2.16 -7.47 11.18
C GLN A 130 -3.42 -6.87 11.82
N SER A 131 -4.59 -7.00 11.16
CA SER A 131 -5.87 -6.57 11.73
C SER A 131 -6.21 -7.25 13.05
N ILE A 132 -5.97 -8.57 13.14
CA ILE A 132 -6.21 -9.33 14.37
C ILE A 132 -5.27 -8.84 15.48
N ILE A 133 -3.99 -8.61 15.16
CA ILE A 133 -3.00 -8.08 16.13
C ILE A 133 -3.43 -6.69 16.63
N MET A 134 -3.90 -5.83 15.73
CA MET A 134 -4.41 -4.50 16.13
C MET A 134 -5.63 -4.59 17.04
N PHE A 135 -6.57 -5.50 16.75
CA PHE A 135 -7.71 -5.74 17.61
C PHE A 135 -7.29 -6.26 18.99
N MET A 136 -6.38 -7.23 19.03
CA MET A 136 -5.87 -7.78 20.28
C MET A 136 -5.11 -6.75 21.10
N SER A 137 -4.36 -5.85 20.46
CA SER A 137 -3.65 -4.75 21.11
C SER A 137 -4.61 -3.72 21.71
N LEU A 138 -5.78 -3.53 21.10
CA LEU A 138 -6.83 -2.67 21.67
C LEU A 138 -7.42 -3.28 22.95
N LEU A 139 -7.56 -4.61 23.00
CA LEU A 139 -8.19 -5.31 24.13
C LEU A 139 -7.22 -5.64 25.27
N SER A 140 -5.92 -5.76 24.99
CA SER A 140 -4.92 -6.21 25.96
C SER A 140 -3.72 -5.27 26.03
N PRO A 141 -3.48 -4.62 27.19
CA PRO A 141 -2.28 -3.81 27.41
C PRO A 141 -0.97 -4.58 27.22
N SER A 142 -0.94 -5.87 27.57
CA SER A 142 0.25 -6.71 27.41
C SER A 142 0.62 -6.90 25.93
N ILE A 143 -0.39 -7.08 25.07
CA ILE A 143 -0.18 -7.21 23.62
C ILE A 143 0.22 -5.86 23.03
N TYR A 144 -0.41 -4.76 23.47
CA TYR A 144 -0.02 -3.41 23.08
C TYR A 144 1.45 -3.11 23.37
N ASN A 145 1.93 -3.44 24.58
CA ASN A 145 3.33 -3.24 24.96
C ASN A 145 4.30 -4.07 24.09
N LEU A 146 3.93 -5.29 23.70
CA LEU A 146 4.73 -6.09 22.77
C LEU A 146 4.80 -5.47 21.38
N VAL A 147 3.67 -4.94 20.89
CA VAL A 147 3.61 -4.26 19.59
C VAL A 147 4.47 -2.99 19.59
N GLN A 148 4.50 -2.23 20.69
CA GLN A 148 5.34 -1.04 20.83
C GLN A 148 6.84 -1.32 20.69
N LEU A 149 7.31 -2.52 21.02
CA LEU A 149 8.73 -2.90 20.82
C LEU A 149 9.14 -2.87 19.35
N THR A 150 8.18 -2.91 18.43
CA THR A 150 8.42 -2.92 16.97
C THR A 150 8.38 -1.53 16.33
N GLN A 151 8.11 -0.49 17.13
CA GLN A 151 7.80 0.86 16.66
C GLN A 151 8.90 1.85 17.06
N ASP A 152 9.01 2.94 16.30
CA ASP A 152 9.94 4.03 16.62
C ASP A 152 9.40 4.87 17.79
N GLN A 153 10.29 5.31 18.69
CA GLN A 153 9.93 6.09 19.87
C GLN A 153 9.13 7.36 19.52
N GLY A 154 9.56 8.11 18.50
CA GLY A 154 8.84 9.29 18.03
C GLY A 154 7.42 8.97 17.54
N ALA A 155 7.19 7.80 16.93
CA ALA A 155 5.85 7.38 16.52
C ALA A 155 4.96 7.04 17.74
N ILE A 156 5.54 6.45 18.79
CA ILE A 156 4.85 6.17 20.05
C ILE A 156 4.44 7.49 20.72
N GLU A 157 5.36 8.44 20.86
CA GLU A 157 5.11 9.75 21.47
C GLU A 157 4.07 10.56 20.70
N LEU A 158 4.15 10.59 19.37
CA LEU A 158 3.13 11.21 18.51
C LEU A 158 1.77 10.54 18.65
N SER A 159 1.72 9.21 18.75
CA SER A 159 0.48 8.47 18.97
C SER A 159 -0.18 8.85 20.29
N ILE A 160 0.59 8.91 21.37
CA ILE A 160 0.08 9.24 22.71
C ILE A 160 -0.40 10.69 22.76
N SER A 161 0.44 11.63 22.30
CA SER A 161 0.18 13.07 22.38
C SER A 161 -0.97 13.55 21.49
N GLN A 162 -1.09 13.03 20.26
CA GLN A 162 -2.09 13.51 19.28
C GLN A 162 -3.29 12.58 19.10
N TYR A 163 -3.13 11.29 19.40
CA TYR A 163 -4.11 10.25 19.07
C TYR A 163 -4.49 9.36 20.25
N GLY A 164 -4.15 9.77 21.49
CA GLY A 164 -4.49 9.04 22.71
C GLY A 164 -3.92 7.61 22.77
N GLY A 165 -2.88 7.30 22.00
CA GLY A 165 -2.26 5.98 21.91
C GLY A 165 -2.93 5.01 20.93
N TYR A 166 -4.11 5.34 20.40
CA TYR A 166 -4.92 4.38 19.63
C TYR A 166 -4.51 4.19 18.16
N ARG A 167 -3.63 5.03 17.63
CA ARG A 167 -3.26 5.01 16.20
C ARG A 167 -1.97 4.22 15.94
N ASN A 168 -1.51 3.48 16.95
CA ASN A 168 -0.24 2.75 16.94
C ASN A 168 -0.39 1.32 17.49
N LEU A 169 -1.47 0.63 17.09
CA LEU A 169 -1.82 -0.71 17.58
C LEU A 169 -1.26 -1.86 16.71
N GLY A 170 -0.60 -1.55 15.60
CA GLY A 170 -0.09 -2.56 14.66
C GLY A 170 1.42 -2.76 14.75
N ILE A 171 1.90 -3.92 14.35
CA ILE A 171 3.34 -4.19 14.20
C ILE A 171 3.89 -3.41 13.00
N GLY A 172 5.05 -2.76 13.15
CA GLY A 172 5.71 -2.04 12.07
C GLY A 172 6.33 -0.71 12.50
N SER A 173 7.43 -0.33 11.87
CA SER A 173 8.07 0.97 12.03
C SER A 173 7.29 2.09 11.32
N SER A 174 6.79 1.83 10.11
CA SER A 174 6.03 2.81 9.32
C SER A 174 4.53 2.81 9.68
N GLN A 175 4.18 3.55 10.73
CA GLN A 175 2.82 3.65 11.24
C GLN A 175 2.04 4.80 10.56
N PHE A 176 0.79 5.01 10.95
CA PHE A 176 -0.04 6.10 10.47
C PHE A 176 -0.33 6.04 8.96
N PHE A 177 0.08 7.06 8.19
CA PHE A 177 -0.30 7.26 6.79
C PHE A 177 0.17 6.12 5.88
N TYR A 178 1.38 5.62 6.10
CA TYR A 178 1.98 4.58 5.26
C TYR A 178 1.27 3.23 5.38
N MET A 179 0.98 2.80 6.62
CA MET A 179 0.21 1.59 6.86
C MET A 179 -1.22 1.74 6.31
N ASN A 180 -1.83 2.91 6.54
CA ASN A 180 -3.16 3.24 6.06
C ASN A 180 -3.27 3.10 4.53
N ALA A 181 -2.31 3.64 3.77
CA ALA A 181 -2.29 3.52 2.31
C ALA A 181 -2.22 2.06 1.82
N ALA A 182 -1.48 1.19 2.53
CA ALA A 182 -1.38 -0.22 2.18
C ALA A 182 -2.69 -0.97 2.46
N PHE A 183 -3.33 -0.71 3.61
CA PHE A 183 -4.63 -1.28 3.98
C PHE A 183 -5.73 -0.87 2.97
N GLY A 184 -5.77 0.41 2.59
CA GLY A 184 -6.75 0.89 1.63
C GLY A 184 -6.56 0.28 0.23
N LEU A 185 -5.32 0.04 -0.22
CA LEU A 185 -5.07 -0.72 -1.45
C LEU A 185 -5.52 -2.18 -1.32
N MET A 186 -5.25 -2.82 -0.18
CA MET A 186 -5.58 -4.23 0.02
C MET A 186 -7.09 -4.47 -0.01
N VAL A 187 -7.91 -3.60 0.59
CA VAL A 187 -9.37 -3.76 0.56
C VAL A 187 -9.96 -3.61 -0.84
N ILE A 188 -9.36 -2.75 -1.69
CA ILE A 188 -9.70 -2.67 -3.13
C ILE A 188 -9.45 -4.02 -3.80
N ILE A 189 -8.27 -4.62 -3.56
CA ILE A 189 -7.87 -5.90 -4.15
C ILE A 189 -8.78 -7.05 -3.66
N GLN A 190 -9.04 -7.14 -2.36
CA GLN A 190 -9.90 -8.18 -1.78
C GLN A 190 -11.32 -8.10 -2.34
N MET A 191 -11.89 -6.90 -2.45
CA MET A 191 -13.22 -6.73 -3.03
C MET A 191 -13.25 -7.09 -4.51
N PHE A 192 -12.21 -6.71 -5.26
CA PHE A 192 -12.06 -7.12 -6.64
C PHE A 192 -11.96 -8.65 -6.80
N LEU A 193 -11.21 -9.32 -5.94
CA LEU A 193 -11.11 -10.79 -5.94
C LEU A 193 -12.44 -11.44 -5.56
N TYR A 194 -13.18 -10.89 -4.59
CA TYR A 194 -14.53 -11.34 -4.26
C TYR A 194 -15.48 -11.23 -5.46
N VAL A 195 -15.49 -10.08 -6.12
CA VAL A 195 -16.33 -9.83 -7.30
C VAL A 195 -15.95 -10.74 -8.47
N SER A 196 -14.66 -10.94 -8.71
CA SER A 196 -14.17 -11.75 -9.84
C SER A 196 -14.37 -13.25 -9.61
N LEU A 197 -14.10 -13.74 -8.39
CA LEU A 197 -14.06 -15.18 -8.08
C LEU A 197 -15.28 -15.71 -7.34
N ARG A 198 -16.12 -14.83 -6.77
CA ARG A 198 -17.28 -15.17 -5.93
C ARG A 198 -16.96 -16.04 -4.71
N LYS A 199 -15.70 -16.08 -4.27
CA LYS A 199 -15.32 -16.81 -3.06
C LYS A 199 -15.56 -15.94 -1.84
N THR A 200 -16.46 -16.36 -0.97
CA THR A 200 -16.83 -15.66 0.28
C THR A 200 -15.64 -15.40 1.20
N LYS A 201 -14.57 -16.21 1.12
CA LYS A 201 -13.32 -15.99 1.85
C LYS A 201 -12.78 -14.56 1.69
N TYR A 202 -12.87 -13.97 0.49
CA TYR A 202 -12.36 -12.62 0.24
C TYR A 202 -13.22 -11.54 0.88
N LEU A 203 -14.54 -11.78 1.01
CA LEU A 203 -15.43 -10.91 1.76
C LEU A 203 -15.14 -10.97 3.26
N PHE A 204 -14.86 -12.16 3.80
CA PHE A 204 -14.43 -12.30 5.20
C PHE A 204 -13.09 -11.60 5.46
N MET A 205 -12.10 -11.80 4.58
CA MET A 205 -10.81 -11.09 4.66
C MET A 205 -11.00 -9.57 4.59
N PHE A 206 -11.88 -9.09 3.70
CA PHE A 206 -12.24 -7.68 3.59
C PHE A 206 -12.81 -7.13 4.89
N ILE A 207 -13.78 -7.81 5.51
CA ILE A 207 -14.39 -7.38 6.77
C ILE A 207 -13.35 -7.29 7.90
N ILE A 208 -12.46 -8.28 8.03
CA ILE A 208 -11.42 -8.24 9.07
C ILE A 208 -10.38 -7.15 8.75
N THR A 209 -10.03 -6.96 7.48
CA THR A 209 -9.09 -5.91 7.05
C THR A 209 -9.67 -4.51 7.28
N LEU A 210 -10.99 -4.32 7.11
CA LEU A 210 -11.68 -3.07 7.42
C LEU A 210 -11.52 -2.66 8.87
N PHE A 211 -11.59 -3.61 9.81
CA PHE A 211 -11.38 -3.29 11.23
C PHE A 211 -10.00 -2.64 11.44
N GLY A 212 -8.96 -3.27 10.91
CA GLY A 212 -7.60 -2.72 11.00
C GLY A 212 -7.46 -1.35 10.36
N LEU A 213 -8.10 -1.17 9.20
CA LEU A 213 -8.11 0.10 8.48
C LEU A 213 -8.61 1.26 9.33
N PHE A 214 -9.73 1.10 10.06
CA PHE A 214 -10.30 2.14 10.93
C PHE A 214 -9.34 2.59 12.05
N VAL A 215 -8.48 1.70 12.54
CA VAL A 215 -7.48 2.00 13.56
C VAL A 215 -6.30 2.79 12.97
N THR A 216 -5.89 2.50 11.73
CA THR A 216 -4.68 3.10 11.15
C THR A 216 -4.84 4.56 10.68
N GLY A 217 -6.00 4.93 10.13
CA GLY A 217 -6.20 6.27 9.58
C GLY A 217 -7.43 6.47 8.71
N ARG A 218 -7.96 7.70 8.69
CA ARG A 218 -9.12 8.07 7.86
C ARG A 218 -8.86 8.04 6.35
N SER A 219 -7.62 8.25 5.91
CA SER A 219 -7.30 8.32 4.46
C SER A 219 -7.51 7.01 3.71
N ALA A 220 -7.51 5.84 4.36
CA ALA A 220 -7.84 4.58 3.69
C ALA A 220 -9.34 4.35 3.49
N LEU A 221 -10.21 5.20 4.05
CA LEU A 221 -11.63 5.19 3.68
C LEU A 221 -11.82 5.47 2.19
N LEU A 222 -10.86 6.15 1.53
CA LEU A 222 -10.82 6.27 0.08
C LEU A 222 -10.73 4.90 -0.60
N GLY A 223 -9.96 3.97 -0.03
CA GLY A 223 -9.84 2.59 -0.52
C GLY A 223 -11.14 1.81 -0.33
N VAL A 224 -11.81 2.00 0.82
CA VAL A 224 -13.14 1.43 1.09
C VAL A 224 -14.17 1.96 0.10
N PHE A 225 -14.17 3.27 -0.17
CA PHE A 225 -15.02 3.90 -1.18
C PHE A 225 -14.83 3.24 -2.55
N PHE A 226 -13.57 3.10 -3.01
CA PHE A 226 -13.31 2.46 -4.30
C PHE A 226 -13.63 0.95 -4.32
N ALA A 227 -13.47 0.24 -3.21
CA ALA A 227 -13.94 -1.13 -3.08
C ALA A 227 -15.47 -1.21 -3.28
N PHE A 228 -16.24 -0.30 -2.66
CA PHE A 228 -17.69 -0.22 -2.88
C PHE A 228 -18.05 0.17 -4.31
N VAL A 229 -17.29 1.07 -4.97
CA VAL A 229 -17.49 1.37 -6.40
C VAL A 229 -17.36 0.11 -7.24
N ILE A 230 -16.35 -0.74 -6.99
CA ILE A 230 -16.18 -2.03 -7.68
C ILE A 230 -17.37 -2.96 -7.42
N PHE A 231 -17.78 -3.09 -6.16
CA PHE A 231 -18.89 -3.95 -5.75
C PHE A 231 -20.22 -3.53 -6.40
N PHE A 232 -20.58 -2.25 -6.29
CA PHE A 232 -21.83 -1.73 -6.84
C PHE A 232 -21.82 -1.70 -8.36
N TYR A 233 -20.68 -1.42 -9.00
CA TYR A 233 -20.57 -1.51 -10.46
C TYR A 233 -20.82 -2.93 -10.96
N ASP A 234 -20.27 -3.94 -10.27
CA ASP A 234 -20.55 -5.33 -10.60
C ASP A 234 -22.03 -5.71 -10.41
N LEU A 235 -22.64 -5.32 -9.29
CA LEU A 235 -24.07 -5.56 -9.06
C LEU A 235 -24.93 -4.91 -10.15
N PHE A 236 -24.62 -3.68 -10.53
CA PHE A 236 -25.29 -2.96 -11.60
C PHE A 236 -25.17 -3.67 -12.94
N GLN A 237 -23.97 -4.14 -13.30
CA GLN A 237 -23.76 -4.87 -14.57
C GLN A 237 -24.52 -6.19 -14.62
N ARG A 238 -24.70 -6.87 -13.48
CA ARG A 238 -25.40 -8.16 -13.40
C ARG A 238 -26.91 -8.03 -13.47
N ASN A 239 -27.48 -7.09 -12.70
CA ASN A 239 -28.92 -6.89 -12.61
C ASN A 239 -29.24 -5.43 -12.31
N LYS A 240 -29.30 -4.61 -13.36
CA LYS A 240 -29.57 -3.17 -13.27
C LYS A 240 -30.82 -2.84 -12.46
N MET A 241 -31.94 -3.52 -12.75
CA MET A 241 -33.21 -3.29 -12.07
C MET A 241 -33.18 -3.75 -10.62
N GLY A 242 -32.67 -4.96 -10.35
CA GLY A 242 -32.52 -5.46 -9.00
C GLY A 242 -31.55 -4.63 -8.14
N PHE A 243 -30.52 -4.03 -8.74
CA PHE A 243 -29.62 -3.11 -8.07
C PHE A 243 -30.35 -1.85 -7.61
N ILE A 244 -31.13 -1.20 -8.48
CA ILE A 244 -31.86 0.03 -8.14
C ILE A 244 -32.81 -0.20 -6.96
N PHE A 245 -33.52 -1.33 -6.93
CA PHE A 245 -34.43 -1.66 -5.82
C PHE A 245 -33.70 -2.08 -4.54
N LYS A 246 -32.53 -2.72 -4.63
CA LYS A 246 -31.76 -3.19 -3.45
C LYS A 246 -30.78 -2.15 -2.90
N LEU A 247 -30.42 -1.13 -3.69
CA LEU A 247 -29.47 -0.08 -3.27
C LEU A 247 -29.93 0.65 -2.00
N PRO A 248 -31.20 1.09 -1.85
CA PRO A 248 -31.68 1.69 -0.61
C PRO A 248 -31.51 0.75 0.59
N LEU A 249 -31.78 -0.55 0.42
CA LEU A 249 -31.59 -1.55 1.47
C LEU A 249 -30.12 -1.69 1.86
N TYR A 250 -29.21 -1.74 0.90
CA TYR A 250 -27.77 -1.81 1.19
C TYR A 250 -27.27 -0.55 1.90
N LEU A 251 -27.69 0.63 1.46
CA LEU A 251 -27.36 1.90 2.11
C LEU A 251 -27.92 1.95 3.53
N PHE A 252 -29.14 1.47 3.75
CA PHE A 252 -29.74 1.36 5.07
C PHE A 252 -28.98 0.41 6.00
N ILE A 253 -28.59 -0.78 5.51
CA ILE A 253 -27.77 -1.72 6.29
C ILE A 253 -26.40 -1.11 6.62
N CYS A 254 -25.75 -0.45 5.65
CA CYS A 254 -24.49 0.24 5.89
C CYS A 254 -24.64 1.34 6.95
N LEU A 255 -25.71 2.13 6.90
CA LEU A 255 -26.01 3.16 7.88
C LEU A 255 -26.25 2.58 9.28
N LEU A 256 -27.03 1.49 9.38
CA LEU A 256 -27.25 0.79 10.65
C LEU A 256 -25.94 0.27 11.24
N LEU A 257 -25.09 -0.37 10.43
CA LEU A 257 -23.79 -0.86 10.87
C LEU A 257 -22.88 0.28 11.33
N LEU A 258 -22.89 1.42 10.64
CA LEU A 258 -22.15 2.62 11.03
C LEU A 258 -22.65 3.19 12.36
N LEU A 259 -23.97 3.24 12.59
CA LEU A 259 -24.56 3.72 13.84
C LEU A 259 -24.24 2.79 15.02
N VAL A 260 -24.33 1.47 14.81
CA VAL A 260 -23.91 0.48 15.81
C VAL A 260 -22.42 0.69 16.12
N PHE A 261 -21.57 0.72 15.10
CA PHE A 261 -20.14 0.92 15.27
C PHE A 261 -19.81 2.23 16.00
N TYR A 262 -20.51 3.32 15.67
CA TYR A 262 -20.38 4.62 16.34
C TYR A 262 -20.63 4.53 17.85
N ASN A 263 -21.70 3.85 18.25
CA ASN A 263 -22.09 3.73 19.66
C ASN A 263 -21.14 2.87 20.51
N TYR A 264 -20.46 1.90 19.90
CA TYR A 264 -19.49 1.02 20.59
C TYR A 264 -18.05 1.55 20.57
N LEU A 265 -17.77 2.63 19.84
CA LEU A 265 -16.46 3.26 19.86
C LEU A 265 -16.26 4.09 21.14
N PRO A 266 -15.09 4.01 21.80
CA PRO A 266 -14.71 4.95 22.86
C PRO A 266 -14.81 6.39 22.37
N ASP A 267 -15.24 7.32 23.23
CA ASP A 267 -15.56 8.70 22.85
C ASP A 267 -14.41 9.42 22.14
N PHE A 268 -13.17 9.19 22.56
CA PHE A 268 -11.99 9.74 21.89
C PHE A 268 -11.85 9.26 20.44
N LEU A 269 -11.91 7.93 20.24
CA LEU A 269 -11.81 7.31 18.92
C LEU A 269 -12.96 7.74 18.02
N ARG A 270 -14.17 7.81 18.58
CA ARG A 270 -15.37 8.30 17.91
C ARG A 270 -15.19 9.75 17.42
N ASN A 271 -14.75 10.65 18.31
CA ASN A 271 -14.52 12.05 17.98
C ASN A 271 -13.45 12.23 16.89
N TRP A 272 -12.40 11.40 16.92
CA TRP A 272 -11.34 11.46 15.92
C TRP A 272 -11.74 10.88 14.56
N VAL A 273 -12.38 9.70 14.53
CA VAL A 273 -12.82 9.05 13.28
C VAL A 273 -13.86 9.92 12.56
N PHE A 274 -14.82 10.48 13.32
CA PHE A 274 -15.94 11.26 12.79
C PHE A 274 -15.75 12.79 12.87
N GLU A 275 -14.53 13.27 13.14
CA GLU A 275 -14.21 14.70 13.29
C GLU A 275 -14.80 15.58 12.17
N ALA A 276 -14.74 15.12 10.92
CA ALA A 276 -15.28 15.87 9.78
C ALA A 276 -16.80 16.08 9.86
N PHE A 277 -17.53 15.06 10.33
CA PHE A 277 -18.97 15.15 10.54
C PHE A 277 -19.30 16.03 11.76
N ILE A 278 -18.53 15.90 12.84
CA ILE A 278 -18.70 16.71 14.06
C ILE A 278 -18.42 18.19 13.76
N ASN A 279 -17.40 18.50 12.96
CA ASN A 279 -17.10 19.86 12.54
C ASN A 279 -18.17 20.42 11.62
N TYR A 280 -18.76 19.58 10.75
CA TYR A 280 -19.91 19.98 9.93
C TYR A 280 -21.13 20.33 10.78
N GLU A 281 -21.44 19.53 11.80
CA GLU A 281 -22.52 19.82 12.74
C GLU A 281 -22.30 21.15 13.47
N LYS A 282 -21.06 21.43 13.90
CA LYS A 282 -20.72 22.65 14.65
C LYS A 282 -20.58 23.91 13.80
N SER A 283 -20.07 23.79 12.58
CA SER A 283 -19.63 24.93 11.76
C SER A 283 -20.28 25.03 10.38
N GLY A 284 -21.10 24.04 10.01
CA GLY A 284 -21.69 23.91 8.68
C GLY A 284 -20.69 23.55 7.57
N LYS A 285 -19.42 23.30 7.90
CA LYS A 285 -18.35 22.95 6.94
C LYS A 285 -17.77 21.58 7.24
N LEU A 286 -17.68 20.72 6.21
CA LEU A 286 -16.96 19.45 6.29
C LEU A 286 -15.45 19.74 6.30
N SER A 287 -14.90 19.88 7.50
CA SER A 287 -13.49 20.19 7.71
C SER A 287 -12.85 19.20 8.67
N SER A 288 -11.56 18.91 8.49
CA SER A 288 -10.78 18.18 9.49
C SER A 288 -9.46 18.89 9.69
N SER A 289 -8.97 18.90 10.93
CA SER A 289 -7.67 19.49 11.28
C SER A 289 -6.55 19.02 10.32
N SER A 290 -6.57 17.75 9.92
CA SER A 290 -5.57 17.17 9.01
C SER A 290 -5.76 17.52 7.52
N SER A 291 -6.98 17.84 7.09
CA SER A 291 -7.28 18.22 5.70
C SER A 291 -7.04 19.70 5.46
N ASP A 292 -7.45 20.54 6.42
CA ASP A 292 -7.31 21.99 6.32
C ASP A 292 -5.84 22.40 6.42
N LYS A 293 -5.11 21.80 7.37
CA LYS A 293 -3.66 21.98 7.46
C LYS A 293 -2.95 21.59 6.16
N LEU A 294 -3.38 20.49 5.55
CA LEU A 294 -2.79 20.03 4.30
C LEU A 294 -3.04 21.00 3.14
N LEU A 295 -4.27 21.47 2.94
CA LEU A 295 -4.56 22.37 1.81
C LEU A 295 -4.06 23.79 2.03
N ASN A 296 -4.09 24.29 3.27
CA ASN A 296 -3.79 25.68 3.57
C ASN A 296 -2.32 25.92 3.95
N GLU A 297 -1.62 24.93 4.50
CA GLU A 297 -0.24 25.09 4.99
C GLU A 297 0.78 24.25 4.21
N MET A 298 0.38 23.12 3.62
CA MET A 298 1.34 22.20 2.97
C MET A 298 1.49 22.44 1.47
N PHE A 299 0.60 23.22 0.83
CA PHE A 299 0.72 23.64 -0.56
C PHE A 299 1.06 25.12 -0.63
N PHE A 300 2.17 25.42 -1.30
CA PHE A 300 2.63 26.77 -1.57
C PHE A 300 3.28 26.79 -2.95
N MET A 301 3.46 27.97 -3.54
CA MET A 301 4.16 28.10 -4.81
C MET A 301 5.66 28.30 -4.54
N PRO A 302 6.56 27.35 -4.87
CA PRO A 302 7.99 27.57 -4.79
C PRO A 302 8.45 28.60 -5.82
N ASN A 303 9.69 29.06 -5.69
CA ASN A 303 10.33 29.87 -6.73
C ASN A 303 10.27 29.14 -8.10
N PRO A 304 9.99 29.82 -9.22
CA PRO A 304 10.00 29.21 -10.55
C PRO A 304 11.23 28.34 -10.86
N PHE A 305 12.42 28.72 -10.39
CA PHE A 305 13.62 27.90 -10.57
C PHE A 305 13.54 26.56 -9.83
N THR A 306 13.10 26.57 -8.57
CA THR A 306 12.81 25.36 -7.77
C THR A 306 11.74 24.50 -8.43
N VAL A 307 10.70 25.11 -9.02
CA VAL A 307 9.66 24.35 -9.72
C VAL A 307 10.23 23.58 -10.92
N ILE A 308 11.19 24.17 -11.65
CA ILE A 308 11.77 23.56 -12.85
C ILE A 308 12.83 22.51 -12.49
N PHE A 309 13.77 22.85 -11.61
CA PHE A 309 14.98 22.05 -11.36
C PHE A 309 14.96 21.30 -10.02
N GLY A 310 14.12 21.72 -9.08
CA GLY A 310 14.22 21.36 -7.68
C GLY A 310 15.40 22.06 -7.00
N ASP A 311 15.50 21.89 -5.69
CA ASP A 311 16.60 22.42 -4.87
C ASP A 311 17.54 21.29 -4.39
N GLY A 312 17.21 20.02 -4.65
CA GLY A 312 18.01 18.88 -4.19
C GLY A 312 18.07 18.72 -2.66
N LEU A 313 17.04 19.18 -1.94
CA LEU A 313 16.88 19.07 -0.49
C LEU A 313 15.62 18.27 -0.14
N TYR A 314 15.78 17.24 0.69
CA TYR A 314 14.70 16.38 1.14
C TYR A 314 14.41 16.58 2.62
N GLN A 315 15.45 16.75 3.43
CA GLN A 315 15.37 17.16 4.84
C GLN A 315 15.58 18.66 4.95
N ASN A 316 15.00 19.24 5.99
CA ASN A 316 15.18 20.64 6.29
C ASN A 316 16.62 20.91 6.76
N PRO A 317 17.41 21.76 6.08
CA PRO A 317 18.77 22.06 6.51
C PRO A 317 18.83 22.90 7.80
N LEU A 318 17.73 23.55 8.19
CA LEU A 318 17.65 24.48 9.32
C LEU A 318 16.98 23.89 10.57
N GLY A 319 16.65 22.59 10.60
CA GLY A 319 16.01 21.98 11.74
C GLY A 319 15.33 20.65 11.40
N GLU A 320 14.34 20.28 12.20
CA GLU A 320 13.65 18.99 12.05
C GLU A 320 12.60 19.00 10.93
N GLY A 321 12.39 17.82 10.33
CA GLY A 321 11.35 17.56 9.34
C GLY A 321 11.78 17.74 7.89
N TYR A 322 10.82 17.57 6.98
CA TYR A 322 11.07 17.66 5.53
C TYR A 322 11.37 19.08 5.06
N TYR A 323 12.17 19.18 4.00
CA TYR A 323 12.40 20.46 3.33
C TYR A 323 11.08 21.08 2.86
N GLY A 324 10.93 22.39 3.06
CA GLY A 324 9.66 23.09 2.83
C GLY A 324 8.56 22.82 3.87
N LYS A 325 8.86 22.08 4.95
CA LYS A 325 7.92 21.73 6.04
C LYS A 325 6.57 21.21 5.54
N THR A 326 6.61 20.47 4.43
CA THR A 326 5.42 19.95 3.76
C THR A 326 5.39 18.43 3.81
N ASP A 327 4.22 17.87 4.13
CA ASP A 327 3.97 16.43 4.07
C ASP A 327 3.46 15.98 2.69
N SER A 328 3.13 16.93 1.78
CA SER A 328 2.56 16.59 0.49
C SER A 328 3.56 15.90 -0.42
N GLY A 329 3.17 14.75 -0.99
CA GLY A 329 4.03 14.00 -1.91
C GLY A 329 4.40 14.78 -3.17
N TYR A 330 3.44 15.52 -3.75
CA TYR A 330 3.73 16.36 -4.92
C TYR A 330 4.70 17.49 -4.59
N MET A 331 4.50 18.18 -3.46
CA MET A 331 5.38 19.28 -3.07
C MET A 331 6.79 18.79 -2.79
N ARG A 332 6.95 17.67 -2.08
CA ARG A 332 8.27 17.10 -1.78
C ARG A 332 9.00 16.66 -3.06
N MET A 333 8.28 16.08 -4.02
CA MET A 333 8.87 15.75 -5.32
C MET A 333 9.27 17.00 -6.11
N ILE A 334 8.46 18.07 -6.11
CA ILE A 334 8.79 19.33 -6.79
C ILE A 334 10.00 20.00 -6.12
N LEU A 335 10.01 20.10 -4.80
CA LEU A 335 11.10 20.74 -4.06
C LEU A 335 12.40 19.96 -4.21
N PHE A 336 12.37 18.63 -4.23
CA PHE A 336 13.57 17.84 -4.43
C PHE A 336 14.00 17.81 -5.90
N TYR A 337 13.14 17.37 -6.82
CA TYR A 337 13.49 17.04 -8.22
C TYR A 337 13.04 18.05 -9.28
N GLY A 338 12.22 19.04 -8.91
CA GLY A 338 11.48 19.86 -9.86
C GLY A 338 10.45 19.05 -10.66
N ILE A 339 9.88 19.70 -11.68
CA ILE A 339 8.86 19.10 -12.54
C ILE A 339 9.37 17.88 -13.32
N GLY A 340 10.69 17.86 -13.63
CA GLY A 340 11.32 16.74 -14.32
C GLY A 340 11.21 15.43 -13.53
N GLY A 341 11.47 15.47 -12.22
CA GLY A 341 11.30 14.28 -11.38
C GLY A 341 9.84 13.88 -11.19
N VAL A 342 8.92 14.83 -11.05
CA VAL A 342 7.47 14.53 -10.98
C VAL A 342 7.04 13.75 -12.22
N ILE A 343 7.45 14.19 -13.41
CA ILE A 343 7.17 13.50 -14.67
C ILE A 343 7.82 12.10 -14.67
N MET A 344 9.06 11.98 -14.21
CA MET A 344 9.76 10.69 -14.12
C MET A 344 9.02 9.69 -13.21
N TYR A 345 8.58 10.09 -12.02
CA TYR A 345 7.81 9.25 -11.11
C TYR A 345 6.43 8.90 -11.66
N PHE A 346 5.76 9.85 -12.32
CA PHE A 346 4.50 9.59 -13.00
C PHE A 346 4.65 8.58 -14.13
N LEU A 347 5.70 8.70 -14.96
CA LEU A 347 6.00 7.74 -16.02
C LEU A 347 6.35 6.36 -15.46
N TYR A 348 7.12 6.30 -14.38
CA TYR A 348 7.42 5.05 -13.68
C TYR A 348 6.14 4.36 -13.20
N PHE A 349 5.27 5.08 -12.46
CA PHE A 349 4.00 4.55 -11.99
C PHE A 349 3.06 4.15 -13.14
N LYS A 350 2.95 4.99 -14.18
CA LYS A 350 2.18 4.68 -15.40
C LYS A 350 2.66 3.39 -16.07
N ASN A 351 3.97 3.16 -16.12
CA ASN A 351 4.55 1.94 -16.70
C ASN A 351 4.21 0.70 -15.86
N ILE A 352 4.23 0.80 -14.53
CA ILE A 352 3.76 -0.28 -13.64
C ILE A 352 2.28 -0.60 -13.94
N MET A 353 1.40 0.40 -13.91
CA MET A 353 -0.04 0.20 -14.12
C MET A 353 -0.36 -0.33 -15.52
N LYS A 354 0.30 0.20 -16.56
CA LYS A 354 0.17 -0.29 -17.94
C LYS A 354 0.62 -1.74 -18.04
N TYR A 355 1.73 -2.08 -17.38
CA TYR A 355 2.25 -3.43 -17.46
C TYR A 355 1.34 -4.44 -16.74
N LEU A 356 0.88 -4.08 -15.54
CA LEU A 356 -0.11 -4.83 -14.78
C LEU A 356 -1.39 -5.07 -15.58
N TYR A 357 -1.97 -4.01 -16.17
CA TYR A 357 -3.13 -4.14 -17.06
C TYR A 357 -2.89 -5.12 -18.22
N SER A 358 -1.72 -5.01 -18.87
CA SER A 358 -1.41 -5.84 -20.04
C SER A 358 -1.25 -7.33 -19.73
N ASN A 359 -0.89 -7.67 -18.49
CA ASN A 359 -0.84 -9.07 -18.05
C ASN A 359 -2.22 -9.54 -17.56
N LEU A 360 -2.91 -8.72 -16.79
CA LEU A 360 -4.22 -9.08 -16.24
C LEU A 360 -5.25 -9.34 -17.33
N LYS A 361 -5.23 -8.59 -18.44
CA LYS A 361 -6.18 -8.77 -19.55
C LYS A 361 -6.12 -10.16 -20.21
N GLU A 362 -4.99 -10.85 -20.09
CA GLU A 362 -4.80 -12.18 -20.68
C GLU A 362 -5.40 -13.28 -19.81
N VAL A 363 -5.59 -13.02 -18.51
CA VAL A 363 -6.20 -13.96 -17.57
C VAL A 363 -7.71 -14.00 -17.78
N GLU A 364 -8.26 -15.18 -18.08
CA GLU A 364 -9.68 -15.36 -18.44
C GLU A 364 -10.67 -14.79 -17.41
N ILE A 365 -10.38 -14.95 -16.13
CA ILE A 365 -11.23 -14.44 -15.04
C ILE A 365 -11.35 -12.91 -15.07
N TYR A 366 -10.37 -12.20 -15.66
CA TYR A 366 -10.39 -10.75 -15.82
C TYR A 366 -10.82 -10.26 -17.20
N LYS A 367 -11.03 -11.18 -18.16
CA LYS A 367 -11.74 -10.86 -19.41
C LYS A 367 -13.21 -10.55 -19.11
N ILE A 368 -13.73 -11.07 -18.00
CA ILE A 368 -15.12 -10.94 -17.57
C ILE A 368 -15.22 -9.78 -16.56
N HIS A 369 -15.32 -8.57 -17.10
CA HIS A 369 -15.70 -7.32 -16.44
C HIS A 369 -14.65 -6.68 -15.49
N ASN A 370 -14.61 -5.35 -15.51
CA ASN A 370 -14.05 -4.47 -14.46
C ASN A 370 -12.54 -4.28 -14.39
N LEU A 371 -11.72 -4.91 -15.22
CA LEU A 371 -10.26 -4.71 -15.17
C LEU A 371 -9.83 -3.26 -15.43
N LYS A 372 -10.42 -2.59 -16.43
CA LYS A 372 -10.14 -1.17 -16.71
C LYS A 372 -10.55 -0.28 -15.53
N LEU A 373 -11.71 -0.55 -14.94
CA LEU A 373 -12.22 0.15 -13.77
C LEU A 373 -11.26 -0.03 -12.58
N LEU A 374 -10.86 -1.27 -12.28
CA LEU A 374 -9.91 -1.58 -11.22
C LEU A 374 -8.60 -0.79 -11.38
N ILE A 375 -7.98 -0.85 -12.56
CA ILE A 375 -6.72 -0.15 -12.82
C ILE A 375 -6.88 1.36 -12.71
N ALA A 376 -8.01 1.91 -13.18
CA ALA A 376 -8.33 3.33 -13.01
C ALA A 376 -8.49 3.70 -11.52
N LEU A 377 -9.23 2.91 -10.74
CA LEU A 377 -9.47 3.16 -9.31
C LEU A 377 -8.19 3.05 -8.49
N ILE A 378 -7.32 2.06 -8.75
CA ILE A 378 -6.01 1.96 -8.08
C ILE A 378 -5.12 3.15 -8.46
N SER A 379 -5.12 3.56 -9.73
CA SER A 379 -4.35 4.73 -10.17
C SER A 379 -4.85 6.00 -9.48
N LEU A 380 -6.17 6.19 -9.43
CA LEU A 380 -6.80 7.33 -8.77
C LEU A 380 -6.54 7.32 -7.26
N TYR A 381 -6.59 6.15 -6.61
CA TYR A 381 -6.23 5.97 -5.21
C TYR A 381 -4.82 6.45 -4.90
N VAL A 382 -3.83 5.99 -5.68
CA VAL A 382 -2.44 6.40 -5.50
C VAL A 382 -2.27 7.89 -5.76
N ILE A 383 -2.86 8.43 -6.84
CA ILE A 383 -2.76 9.85 -7.22
C ILE A 383 -3.37 10.77 -6.16
N ILE A 384 -4.55 10.44 -5.63
CA ILE A 384 -5.23 11.23 -4.60
C ILE A 384 -4.45 11.18 -3.29
N LEU A 385 -4.03 9.98 -2.86
CA LEU A 385 -3.26 9.90 -1.63
C LEU A 385 -1.87 10.54 -1.76
N HIS A 386 -1.34 10.65 -2.98
CA HIS A 386 -0.08 11.35 -3.21
C HIS A 386 -0.13 12.83 -2.82
N VAL A 387 -1.32 13.44 -2.83
CA VAL A 387 -1.57 14.80 -2.30
C VAL A 387 -1.16 14.90 -0.83
N LYS A 388 -1.30 13.82 -0.06
CA LYS A 388 -1.03 13.77 1.39
C LYS A 388 0.32 13.18 1.78
N GLY A 389 0.96 12.42 0.91
CA GLY A 389 2.28 11.88 1.18
C GLY A 389 2.88 11.14 0.00
N GLU A 390 4.16 10.83 0.09
CA GLU A 390 4.90 10.24 -1.03
C GLU A 390 4.54 8.76 -1.25
N ILE A 391 3.53 8.52 -2.08
CA ILE A 391 3.09 7.16 -2.45
C ILE A 391 3.54 6.76 -3.85
N MET A 392 3.35 7.64 -4.83
CA MET A 392 3.53 7.32 -6.23
C MET A 392 4.98 6.93 -6.52
N GLY A 393 5.22 5.65 -6.83
CA GLY A 393 6.57 5.14 -7.11
C GLY A 393 7.53 5.11 -5.91
N PHE A 394 7.08 5.46 -4.70
CA PHE A 394 7.96 5.70 -3.54
C PHE A 394 7.58 4.86 -2.31
N LEU A 395 6.29 4.81 -1.93
CA LEU A 395 5.88 4.11 -0.72
C LEU A 395 6.08 2.59 -0.86
N ILE A 396 7.03 2.05 -0.09
CA ILE A 396 7.49 0.65 -0.17
C ILE A 396 6.34 -0.35 -0.06
N SER A 397 5.44 -0.21 0.92
CA SER A 397 4.33 -1.15 1.13
C SER A 397 3.36 -1.23 -0.06
N VAL A 398 2.98 -0.07 -0.63
CA VAL A 398 2.14 0.00 -1.83
C VAL A 398 2.86 -0.58 -3.05
N GLN A 399 4.14 -0.27 -3.21
CA GLN A 399 4.96 -0.79 -4.31
C GLN A 399 5.10 -2.31 -4.23
N ILE A 400 5.38 -2.87 -3.05
CA ILE A 400 5.45 -4.32 -2.81
C ILE A 400 4.16 -5.00 -3.27
N ILE A 401 2.99 -4.51 -2.87
CA ILE A 401 1.70 -5.10 -3.26
C ILE A 401 1.52 -5.09 -4.77
N LEU A 402 1.82 -3.96 -5.44
CA LEU A 402 1.71 -3.85 -6.89
C LEU A 402 2.69 -4.76 -7.62
N PHE A 403 3.95 -4.86 -7.15
CA PHE A 403 4.96 -5.74 -7.73
C PHE A 403 4.63 -7.22 -7.52
N ILE A 404 4.11 -7.61 -6.36
CA ILE A 404 3.64 -8.99 -6.14
C ILE A 404 2.57 -9.34 -7.18
N TRP A 405 1.56 -8.48 -7.33
CA TRP A 405 0.50 -8.74 -8.27
C TRP A 405 1.02 -8.81 -9.71
N LEU A 406 1.88 -7.87 -10.09
CA LEU A 406 2.54 -7.84 -11.39
C LEU A 406 3.28 -9.16 -11.65
N ILE A 407 4.25 -9.53 -10.81
CA ILE A 407 5.12 -10.69 -11.00
C ILE A 407 4.30 -11.98 -11.06
N CYS A 408 3.30 -12.14 -10.20
CA CYS A 408 2.39 -13.29 -10.23
C CYS A 408 1.68 -13.44 -11.57
N THR A 409 1.20 -12.33 -12.14
CA THR A 409 0.49 -12.35 -13.43
C THR A 409 1.43 -12.62 -14.60
N VAL A 410 2.69 -12.16 -14.52
CA VAL A 410 3.72 -12.48 -15.51
C VAL A 410 4.02 -13.97 -15.51
N LEU A 411 4.28 -14.55 -14.34
CA LEU A 411 4.54 -15.99 -14.21
C LEU A 411 3.38 -16.83 -14.76
N PHE A 412 2.16 -16.44 -14.44
CA PHE A 412 0.95 -17.11 -14.93
C PHE A 412 0.82 -17.05 -16.46
N ASN A 413 0.99 -15.87 -17.06
CA ASN A 413 0.87 -15.70 -18.50
C ASN A 413 1.98 -16.46 -19.28
N LYS A 414 3.20 -16.49 -18.73
CA LYS A 414 4.30 -17.27 -19.32
C LYS A 414 4.06 -18.77 -19.20
N GLU A 415 3.46 -19.22 -18.10
CA GLU A 415 3.06 -20.61 -17.95
C GLU A 415 2.02 -21.04 -18.99
N LEU A 416 1.02 -20.20 -19.27
CA LEU A 416 0.01 -20.48 -20.29
C LEU A 416 0.61 -20.60 -21.70
N LYS A 417 1.59 -19.75 -22.03
CA LYS A 417 2.25 -19.75 -23.35
C LYS A 417 3.15 -20.96 -23.63
N VAL A 418 3.56 -21.72 -22.60
CA VAL A 418 4.32 -22.97 -22.76
C VAL A 418 3.40 -24.17 -23.01
N LYS A 419 2.08 -24.02 -22.80
CA LYS A 419 1.08 -25.08 -22.99
C LYS A 419 0.40 -25.03 -24.37
N VAL A 420 0.68 -24.00 -25.17
CA VAL A 420 0.26 -23.84 -26.58
C VAL A 420 1.50 -24.07 -27.43
#